data_AF-A0A3A4UQF0-F1
#
_entry.id   AF-A0A3A4UQF0-F1
#
_cell.length_a   1.000
_cell.length_b   1.000
_cell.length_c   1.000
_cell.angle_alpha   90.00
_cell.angle_beta   90.00
_cell.angle_gamma   90.00
#
_symmetry.space_group_name_H-M   'P 1'
#
loop_
_entity.id
_entity.type
_entity.pdbx_description
1 polymer ?
#
loop_
_entity_poly.entity_id
_entity_poly.type
_entity_poly.pdbx_seq_one_letter_code
_entity_poly.pdbx_strand_id
1 'polypeptide(L)'
;MPELDAFRKSAEITFDPHVFIRQGERHFDIDFVVLTVRTGSIVEEKSELPRKACFSRYHGKERKTYFVIVHIHQDFMEVKTVWLTKGR
;
A
#
# COMPACT_ATOMS: atom_id res chain seq x y z
N MET A 1 5.31 2.36 14.40
CA MET A 1 4.26 3.27 14.92
C MET A 1 3.06 2.45 15.40
N PRO A 2 2.89 2.20 16.71
CA PRO A 2 1.85 1.30 17.23
C PRO A 2 0.41 1.72 16.88
N GLU A 3 0.15 3.03 16.85
CA GLU A 3 -1.18 3.59 16.52
C GLU A 3 -1.59 3.33 15.06
N LEU A 4 -0.60 3.38 14.15
CA LEU A 4 -0.83 3.10 12.73
C LEU A 4 -1.19 1.63 12.48
N ASP A 5 -0.61 0.71 13.25
CA ASP A 5 -0.89 -0.72 13.15
C ASP A 5 -2.30 -1.09 13.61
N ALA A 6 -2.83 -0.39 14.61
CA ALA A 6 -4.22 -0.55 15.03
C ALA A 6 -5.18 0.07 14.00
N PHE A 7 -4.91 1.31 13.57
CA PHE A 7 -5.74 2.04 12.63
C PHE A 7 -5.85 1.33 11.27
N ARG A 8 -4.74 0.85 10.72
CA ARG A 8 -4.75 0.20 9.39
C ARG A 8 -5.53 -1.10 9.34
N LYS A 9 -5.98 -1.69 10.45
CA LYS A 9 -6.85 -2.89 10.45
C LYS A 9 -8.32 -2.55 10.25
N SER A 10 -8.76 -1.38 10.69
CA SER A 10 -10.15 -0.93 10.64
C SER A 10 -10.41 0.20 9.64
N ALA A 11 -9.38 0.98 9.28
CA ALA A 11 -9.52 2.13 8.37
C ALA A 11 -10.13 1.73 7.02
N GLU A 12 -10.97 2.57 6.44
CA GLU A 12 -11.39 2.38 5.04
C GLU A 12 -10.18 2.55 4.12
N ILE A 13 -10.05 1.73 3.08
CA ILE A 13 -8.99 1.85 2.08
C ILE A 13 -9.61 2.31 0.77
N THR A 14 -9.26 3.52 0.36
CA THR A 14 -9.71 4.13 -0.90
C THR A 14 -8.55 4.21 -1.89
N PHE A 15 -8.86 4.50 -3.15
CA PHE A 15 -7.88 4.53 -4.23
C PHE A 15 -7.95 5.88 -4.93
N ASP A 16 -6.79 6.52 -5.12
CA ASP A 16 -6.70 7.72 -5.94
C ASP A 16 -7.19 7.38 -7.37
N PRO A 17 -8.05 8.20 -7.98
CA PRO A 17 -8.58 7.93 -9.33
C PRO A 17 -7.50 7.68 -10.39
N HIS A 18 -6.29 8.23 -10.19
CA HIS A 18 -5.17 8.08 -11.10
C HIS A 18 -4.23 6.94 -10.76
N VAL A 19 -4.41 6.23 -9.63
CA VAL A 19 -3.53 5.13 -9.23
C VAL A 19 -3.46 4.02 -10.28
N PHE A 20 -4.57 3.79 -10.99
CA PHE A 20 -4.68 2.79 -12.05
C PHE A 20 -4.52 3.35 -13.48
N ILE A 21 -4.37 4.68 -13.62
CA ILE A 21 -4.32 5.36 -14.93
C ILE A 21 -2.88 5.51 -15.44
N ARG A 22 -1.87 5.47 -14.55
CA ARG A 22 -0.46 5.57 -14.94
C ARG A 22 -0.10 4.41 -15.89
N GLN A 23 0.01 4.76 -17.16
CA GLN A 23 0.12 3.85 -18.29
C GLN A 23 1.42 3.03 -18.22
N GLY A 24 1.29 1.73 -17.97
CA GLY A 24 2.41 0.78 -18.04
C GLY A 24 2.17 -0.54 -17.30
N GLU A 25 1.41 -0.51 -16.20
CA GLU A 25 1.25 -1.65 -15.29
C GLU A 25 -0.24 -1.99 -15.11
N ARG A 26 -0.91 -2.38 -16.21
CA ARG A 26 -2.30 -2.84 -16.13
C ARG A 26 -2.31 -4.26 -15.53
N HIS A 27 -3.09 -4.43 -14.46
CA HIS A 27 -3.38 -5.64 -13.67
C HIS A 27 -2.63 -5.72 -12.32
N PHE A 28 -2.74 -4.67 -11.49
CA PHE A 28 -2.62 -4.89 -10.05
C PHE A 28 -3.88 -5.57 -9.54
N ASP A 29 -3.70 -6.58 -8.71
CA ASP A 29 -4.81 -7.16 -7.97
C ASP A 29 -5.14 -6.25 -6.79
N ILE A 30 -6.36 -5.71 -6.78
CA ILE A 30 -6.84 -4.80 -5.73
C ILE A 30 -6.78 -5.51 -4.37
N ASP A 31 -7.08 -6.81 -4.32
CA ASP A 31 -7.06 -7.57 -3.09
C ASP A 31 -5.64 -7.67 -2.54
N PHE A 32 -4.63 -7.87 -3.39
CA PHE A 32 -3.24 -7.85 -2.96
C PHE A 32 -2.77 -6.47 -2.51
N VAL A 33 -3.25 -5.40 -3.12
CA VAL A 33 -2.95 -4.03 -2.67
C VAL A 33 -3.52 -3.79 -1.28
N VAL A 34 -4.82 -4.06 -1.08
CA VAL A 34 -5.49 -3.95 0.22
C VAL A 34 -4.78 -4.80 1.26
N LEU A 35 -4.51 -6.07 0.94
CA LEU A 35 -3.83 -6.99 1.84
C LEU A 35 -2.42 -6.50 2.22
N THR A 36 -1.72 -5.87 1.29
CA THR A 36 -0.40 -5.25 1.54
C THR A 36 -0.51 -4.08 2.52
N VAL A 37 -1.52 -3.22 2.40
CA VAL A 37 -1.76 -2.14 3.37
C VAL A 37 -2.09 -2.70 4.75
N ARG A 38 -2.99 -3.69 4.81
CA ARG A 38 -3.49 -4.26 6.08
C ARG A 38 -2.42 -4.98 6.89
N THR A 39 -1.53 -5.72 6.23
CA THR A 39 -0.62 -6.64 6.94
C THR A 39 0.84 -6.51 6.53
N GLY A 40 1.15 -5.68 5.54
CA GLY A 40 2.52 -5.52 5.05
C GLY A 40 3.42 -4.89 6.10
N SER A 41 4.72 -5.03 5.89
CA SER A 41 5.73 -4.34 6.71
C SER A 41 5.80 -2.87 6.30
N ILE A 42 5.91 -1.98 7.27
CA ILE A 42 6.14 -0.54 7.01
C ILE A 42 7.58 -0.37 6.54
N VAL A 43 7.77 0.37 5.45
CA VAL A 43 9.06 0.76 4.91
C VAL A 43 9.33 2.20 5.34
N GLU A 44 10.10 2.36 6.41
CA GLU A 44 10.33 3.64 7.08
C GLU A 44 11.13 4.64 6.20
N GLU A 45 12.00 4.14 5.33
CA GLU A 45 12.84 4.95 4.41
C GLU A 45 12.06 5.84 3.45
N LYS A 46 10.74 5.61 3.28
CA LYS A 46 9.87 6.41 2.39
C LYS A 46 8.79 7.19 3.15
N SER A 47 8.92 7.29 4.47
CA SER A 47 7.89 7.77 5.41
C SER A 47 8.25 9.10 6.08
N GLU A 48 9.08 9.94 5.45
CA GLU A 48 9.56 11.22 6.03
C GLU A 48 8.45 12.28 6.23
N LEU A 49 7.23 12.05 5.73
CA LEU A 49 6.09 12.95 5.89
C LEU A 49 5.05 12.37 6.85
N PRO A 50 4.49 13.17 7.79
CA PRO A 50 3.67 12.68 8.92
C PRO A 50 2.33 12.03 8.52
N ARG A 51 1.98 12.01 7.23
CA ARG A 51 0.71 11.49 6.70
C ARG A 51 0.91 10.54 5.52
N LYS A 52 2.11 10.01 5.33
CA LYS A 52 2.37 9.03 4.27
C LYS A 52 3.02 7.80 4.88
N ALA A 53 2.59 6.64 4.43
CA ALA A 53 3.22 5.37 4.78
C ALA A 53 3.45 4.54 3.53
N CYS A 54 4.57 3.83 3.51
CA CYS A 54 4.89 2.85 2.49
C CYS A 54 4.77 1.46 3.11
N PHE A 55 3.94 0.60 2.55
CA PHE A 55 3.78 -0.79 2.95
C PHE A 55 4.40 -1.71 1.90
N SER A 56 5.06 -2.77 2.36
CA SER A 56 5.60 -3.82 1.49
C SER A 56 5.11 -5.19 1.91
N ARG A 57 4.75 -6.02 0.94
CA ARG A 57 4.39 -7.43 1.18
C ARG A 57 4.80 -8.29 0.00
N TYR A 58 5.53 -9.37 0.27
CA TYR A 58 5.78 -10.43 -0.70
C TYR A 58 4.61 -11.41 -0.74
N HIS A 59 4.05 -11.61 -1.92
CA HIS A 59 2.97 -12.55 -2.20
C HIS A 59 3.58 -13.77 -2.88
N GLY A 60 3.80 -14.83 -2.10
CA GLY A 60 4.64 -15.96 -2.50
C GLY A 60 4.08 -16.81 -3.64
N LYS A 61 2.74 -16.87 -3.79
CA LYS A 61 2.08 -17.61 -4.87
C LYS A 61 2.29 -16.92 -6.22
N GLU A 62 2.28 -15.58 -6.21
CA GLU A 62 2.44 -14.73 -7.40
C GLU A 62 3.90 -14.38 -7.66
N ARG A 63 4.79 -14.69 -6.69
CA ARG A 63 6.23 -14.37 -6.70
C ARG A 63 6.52 -12.89 -6.94
N LYS A 64 5.68 -12.03 -6.35
CA LYS A 64 5.74 -10.57 -6.51
C LYS A 64 5.78 -9.90 -5.14
N THR A 65 6.58 -8.85 -5.02
CA THR A 65 6.51 -7.92 -3.89
C THR A 65 5.69 -6.72 -4.30
N TYR A 66 4.63 -6.46 -3.55
CA TYR A 66 3.82 -5.27 -3.69
C TYR A 66 4.38 -4.20 -2.77
N PHE A 67 4.54 -3.00 -3.32
CA PHE A 67 4.80 -1.81 -2.54
C PHE A 67 3.66 -0.84 -2.75
N VAL A 68 3.14 -0.31 -1.65
CA VAL A 68 1.94 0.53 -1.63
C VAL A 68 2.23 1.78 -0.81
N ILE A 69 2.17 2.94 -1.45
CA ILE A 69 2.20 4.22 -0.78
C ILE A 69 0.77 4.67 -0.54
N VAL A 70 0.46 4.93 0.72
CA VAL A 70 -0.83 5.50 1.14
C VAL A 70 -0.64 6.89 1.74
N HIS A 71 -1.67 7.72 1.60
CA HIS A 71 -1.87 8.89 2.44
C HIS A 71 -2.82 8.51 3.58
N ILE A 72 -2.48 8.95 4.79
CA ILE A 72 -3.22 8.65 6.01
C ILE A 72 -4.10 9.87 6.32
N HIS A 73 -5.41 9.66 6.28
CA HIS A 73 -6.42 10.61 6.72
C HIS A 73 -6.96 10.19 8.09
N GLN A 74 -7.79 11.03 8.70
CA GLN A 74 -8.36 10.75 10.01
C GLN A 74 -9.22 9.48 10.01
N ASP A 75 -9.97 9.24 8.93
CA ASP A 75 -10.96 8.16 8.88
C ASP A 75 -10.62 7.06 7.85
N PHE A 76 -9.72 7.33 6.91
CA PHE A 76 -9.39 6.42 5.82
C PHE A 76 -7.93 6.50 5.39
N MET A 77 -7.50 5.51 4.61
CA MET A 77 -6.21 5.45 3.94
C MET A 77 -6.41 5.50 2.43
N GLU A 78 -5.77 6.45 1.77
CA GLU A 78 -5.89 6.61 0.33
C GLU A 78 -4.64 6.06 -0.37
N VAL A 79 -4.80 5.05 -1.20
CA VAL A 79 -3.72 4.50 -2.02
C VAL A 79 -3.38 5.47 -3.14
N LYS A 80 -2.17 6.02 -3.12
CA LYS A 80 -1.67 6.96 -4.14
C LYS A 80 -0.81 6.29 -5.21
N THR A 81 0.00 5.32 -4.80
CA THR A 81 0.95 4.66 -5.71
C THR A 81 1.05 3.19 -5.35
N VAL A 82 1.01 2.34 -6.37
CA VAL A 82 1.31 0.93 -6.28
C VAL A 82 2.42 0.64 -7.29
N TRP A 83 3.39 -0.17 -6.90
CA TRP A 83 4.32 -0.76 -7.85
C TRP A 83 4.69 -2.18 -7.42
N LEU A 84 5.17 -2.96 -8.39
CA LEU A 84 5.55 -4.34 -8.21
C LEU A 84 7.04 -4.52 -8.42
N THR A 85 7.65 -5.37 -7.63
CA THR A 85 8.97 -5.94 -7.97
C THR A 85 8.84 -7.45 -8.12
N LYS A 86 9.57 -8.03 -9.08
CA LYS A 86 9.67 -9.48 -9.23
C LYS A 86 10.67 -10.00 -8.20
N GLY A 87 10.25 -10.97 -7.39
CA GLY A 87 11.14 -11.70 -6.47
C GLY A 87 11.70 -10.89 -5.30
N ARG A 88 12.52 -11.58 -4.51
CA ARG A 88 13.24 -11.07 -3.33
C ARG A 88 14.64 -10.62 -3.73
#